data_AF-E4TI80-F1
#
_entry.id   AF-E4TI80-F1
#
_cell.length_a   1.000
_cell.length_b   1.000
_cell.length_c   1.000
_cell.angle_alpha   90.00
_cell.angle_beta   90.00
_cell.angle_gamma   90.00
#
_symmetry.space_group_name_H-M   'P 1'
#
loop_
_entity.id
_entity.type
_entity.pdbx_description
1 polymer ?
#
loop_
_entity_poly.entity_id
_entity_poly.type
_entity_poly.pdbx_seq_one_letter_code
_entity_poly.pdbx_strand_id
1 'polypeptide(L)'
;MKKIDRELFRWFYKKNDRSDIYLPILWHNFQLNYFDFEGESFIVKDDWEPLNAIHFSIDFYGTSDLNLGHLARIFKICQWFGINPEDVEIFSKYGIKGRVALDSLNKFLTMNSVLQEYFDHKKLPLKYVRQIFQFKDNLKKILNDFIIKKSPSVGDFRNFINFLSDYGYLIDTDTYYDELISDITRKKDKRFYEFEDRFREAVNQFKIIGVKNITNFETPELLISFVIKDLSDLDAALVEVSDKNRFNNIFKIMEEYDLS
;
A
#
# COMPACT_ATOMS: atom_id res chain seq x y z
N MET A 1 27.59 26.70 17.45
CA MET A 1 27.75 25.24 17.25
C MET A 1 26.35 24.64 17.12
N LYS A 2 25.99 23.99 16.00
CA LYS A 2 24.66 23.37 15.86
C LYS A 2 24.55 22.20 16.86
N LYS A 3 23.44 22.09 17.59
CA LYS A 3 23.17 20.94 18.46
C LYS A 3 23.10 19.68 17.58
N ILE A 4 23.91 18.67 17.89
CA ILE A 4 23.97 17.40 17.15
C ILE A 4 22.71 16.59 17.48
N ASP A 5 21.96 16.18 16.45
CA ASP A 5 20.81 15.29 16.57
C ASP A 5 21.28 13.83 16.60
N ARG A 6 21.50 13.29 17.81
CA ARG A 6 22.06 11.95 17.99
C ARG A 6 21.21 10.84 17.38
N GLU A 7 19.88 11.01 17.31
CA GLU A 7 18.98 10.01 16.71
C GLU A 7 19.12 9.99 15.19
N LEU A 8 19.33 11.14 14.57
CA LEU A 8 19.60 11.23 13.14
C LEU A 8 20.91 10.52 12.74
N PHE A 9 21.96 10.72 13.53
CA PHE A 9 23.29 10.15 13.29
C PHE A 9 23.35 8.64 13.61
N ARG A 10 22.39 8.12 14.38
CA ARG A 10 22.10 6.69 14.52
C ARG A 10 21.20 6.22 13.38
N TRP A 11 21.72 6.31 12.15
CA TRP A 11 20.91 6.09 10.96
C TRP A 11 20.43 4.63 10.83
N PHE A 12 21.09 3.69 11.49
CA PHE A 12 20.62 2.32 11.73
C PHE A 12 19.66 2.28 12.92
N TYR A 13 18.40 1.94 12.68
CA TYR A 13 17.37 1.81 13.71
C TYR A 13 16.94 0.37 13.84
N LYS A 14 17.75 -0.44 14.53
CA LYS A 14 17.29 -1.65 15.23
C LYS A 14 18.28 -2.02 16.32
N LYS A 15 17.82 -1.96 17.57
CA LYS A 15 18.40 -2.73 18.66
C LYS A 15 18.03 -4.19 18.36
N ASN A 16 18.89 -4.88 17.62
CA ASN A 16 18.73 -6.31 17.36
C ASN A 16 19.58 -7.05 18.39
N ASP A 17 19.04 -8.10 19.00
CA ASP A 17 19.73 -8.91 20.03
C ASP A 17 20.93 -9.71 19.46
N ARG A 18 21.16 -9.60 18.15
CA ARG A 18 22.28 -10.20 17.44
C ARG A 18 23.09 -9.09 16.77
N SER A 19 23.99 -8.52 17.56
CA SER A 19 25.39 -8.27 17.16
C SER A 19 25.59 -7.56 15.82
N ASP A 20 25.33 -6.26 15.76
CA ASP A 20 26.01 -5.38 14.80
C ASP A 20 26.56 -4.17 15.56
N ILE A 21 27.84 -4.24 15.93
CA ILE A 21 28.63 -3.05 16.24
C ILE A 21 28.54 -2.17 14.99
N TYR A 22 28.17 -0.90 15.10
CA TYR A 22 28.16 0.02 13.95
C TYR A 22 28.76 1.36 14.34
N LEU A 23 29.21 2.10 13.33
CA LEU A 23 29.93 3.37 13.46
C LEU A 23 29.06 4.54 12.98
N PRO A 24 28.16 5.10 13.83
CA PRO A 24 27.55 6.40 13.56
C PRO A 24 28.62 7.48 13.41
N ILE A 25 28.38 8.38 12.46
CA ILE A 25 29.24 9.53 12.20
C ILE A 25 28.80 10.65 13.13
N LEU A 26 29.70 11.22 13.92
CA LEU A 26 29.48 12.38 14.77
C LEU A 26 30.53 13.42 14.42
N TRP A 27 30.27 14.23 13.39
CA TRP A 27 31.26 15.20 12.88
C TRP A 27 32.55 14.50 12.40
N HIS A 28 33.75 15.00 12.74
CA HIS A 28 35.04 14.35 12.49
C HIS A 28 35.31 13.09 13.34
N ASN A 29 34.34 12.65 14.15
CA ASN A 29 34.49 11.52 15.05
C ASN A 29 33.53 10.38 14.67
N PHE A 30 33.93 9.14 14.96
CA PHE A 30 33.02 7.99 14.92
C PHE A 30 32.83 7.45 16.34
N GLN A 31 31.60 7.09 16.67
CA GLN A 31 31.30 6.35 17.91
C GLN A 31 31.07 4.88 17.56
N LEU A 32 31.62 3.93 18.31
CA LEU A 32 31.20 2.53 18.23
C LEU A 32 29.98 2.34 19.16
N ASN A 33 28.86 1.79 18.67
CA ASN A 33 27.75 1.38 19.56
C ASN A 33 27.84 -0.12 19.90
N TYR A 34 27.38 -0.49 21.12
CA TYR A 34 27.23 -1.85 21.67
C TYR A 34 28.49 -2.61 22.14
N PHE A 35 29.33 -1.98 22.95
CA PHE A 35 29.98 -2.73 24.03
C PHE A 35 29.05 -2.68 25.26
N ASP A 36 28.96 -3.74 26.07
CA ASP A 36 28.09 -3.85 27.27
C ASP A 36 28.46 -2.88 28.41
N PHE A 37 29.20 -1.83 28.08
CA PHE A 37 29.72 -0.75 28.90
C PHE A 37 29.67 0.52 28.03
N GLU A 38 29.30 1.65 28.62
CA GLU A 38 29.46 2.97 27.99
C GLU A 38 30.96 3.24 27.77
N GLY A 39 31.48 2.76 26.64
CA GLY A 39 32.89 2.92 26.29
C GLY A 39 33.28 4.36 25.98
N GLU A 40 34.36 4.83 26.61
CA GLU A 40 35.09 6.07 26.27
C GLU A 40 35.79 5.99 24.89
N SER A 41 35.72 4.83 24.23
CA SER A 41 36.52 4.51 23.03
C SER A 41 35.82 4.95 21.74
N PHE A 42 36.31 6.05 21.17
CA PHE A 42 36.02 6.48 19.80
C PHE A 42 37.06 5.85 18.85
N ILE A 43 36.66 5.46 17.64
CA ILE A 43 37.65 5.35 16.56
C ILE A 43 37.89 6.79 16.09
N VAL A 44 38.97 7.39 16.58
CA VAL A 44 39.55 8.57 15.95
C VAL A 44 40.41 8.03 14.81
N LYS A 45 39.88 8.08 13.60
CA LYS A 45 40.68 7.92 12.39
C LYS A 45 40.88 9.33 11.85
N ASP A 46 42.12 9.81 11.86
CA ASP A 46 42.52 11.18 11.51
C ASP A 46 41.73 11.77 10.33
N ASP A 47 41.25 13.01 10.48
CA ASP A 47 40.74 13.94 9.44
C ASP A 47 40.07 13.33 8.21
N TRP A 48 39.08 12.45 8.40
CA TRP A 48 38.23 12.05 7.29
C TRP A 48 37.25 13.16 6.93
N GLU A 49 37.26 13.56 5.65
CA GLU A 49 36.18 14.36 5.09
C GLU A 49 34.84 13.64 5.32
N PRO A 50 33.76 14.37 5.67
CA PRO A 50 32.45 13.79 5.97
C PRO A 50 31.92 12.79 4.93
N LEU A 51 32.23 12.99 3.65
CA LEU A 51 31.86 12.06 2.58
C LEU A 51 32.51 10.68 2.74
N ASN A 52 33.81 10.63 3.03
CA ASN A 52 34.54 9.39 3.27
C ASN A 52 33.99 8.65 4.49
N ALA A 53 33.62 9.41 5.53
CA ALA A 53 32.99 8.85 6.72
C ALA A 53 31.65 8.17 6.40
N ILE A 54 30.83 8.79 5.54
CA ILE A 54 29.56 8.22 5.07
C ILE A 54 29.78 6.93 4.31
N HIS A 55 30.71 6.92 3.35
CA HIS A 55 31.02 5.72 2.57
C HIS A 55 31.47 4.55 3.45
N PHE A 56 32.40 4.81 4.38
CA PHE A 56 32.88 3.75 5.26
C PHE A 56 31.80 3.25 6.23
N SER A 57 30.94 4.12 6.77
CA SER A 57 29.82 3.70 7.62
C SER A 57 28.84 2.79 6.85
N ILE A 58 28.55 3.13 5.59
CA ILE A 58 27.71 2.33 4.69
C ILE A 58 28.35 0.98 4.37
N ASP A 59 29.62 0.98 3.96
CA ASP A 59 30.35 -0.22 3.57
C ASP A 59 30.53 -1.18 4.74
N PHE A 60 30.81 -0.64 5.93
CA PHE A 60 30.96 -1.41 7.15
C PHE A 60 29.66 -2.11 7.56
N TYR A 61 28.51 -1.44 7.42
CA TYR A 61 27.20 -2.03 7.73
C TYR A 61 26.78 -3.09 6.71
N GLY A 62 27.05 -2.85 5.42
CA GLY A 62 26.61 -3.70 4.33
C GLY A 62 25.58 -3.00 3.44
N THR A 63 25.99 -2.73 2.20
CA THR A 63 25.17 -2.00 1.21
C THR A 63 23.87 -2.71 0.84
N SER A 64 23.80 -4.05 0.97
CA SER A 64 22.62 -4.88 0.65
C SER A 64 21.48 -4.78 1.67
N ASP A 65 21.78 -4.31 2.88
CA ASP A 65 20.89 -4.39 4.03
C ASP A 65 20.20 -3.06 4.35
N LEU A 66 20.44 -2.04 3.52
CA LEU A 66 19.84 -0.74 3.68
C LEU A 66 18.37 -0.73 3.24
N ASN A 67 17.52 -0.16 4.09
CA ASN A 67 16.11 0.12 3.81
C ASN A 67 15.90 1.61 3.52
N LEU A 68 14.65 2.00 3.30
CA LEU A 68 14.33 3.36 2.90
C LEU A 68 14.57 4.37 4.03
N GLY A 69 14.30 3.99 5.27
CA GLY A 69 14.61 4.78 6.47
C GLY A 69 16.10 5.06 6.63
N HIS A 70 16.96 4.05 6.41
CA HIS A 70 18.40 4.23 6.42
C HIS A 70 18.84 5.24 5.35
N LEU A 71 18.37 5.08 4.11
CA LEU A 71 18.69 5.98 3.00
C LEU A 71 18.22 7.41 3.27
N ALA A 72 17.02 7.58 3.85
CA ALA A 72 16.49 8.90 4.16
C ALA A 72 17.30 9.61 5.26
N ARG A 73 17.76 8.89 6.29
CA ARG A 73 18.64 9.44 7.32
C ARG A 73 20.04 9.77 6.80
N ILE A 74 20.63 8.89 5.98
CA ILE A 74 21.91 9.18 5.29
C ILE A 74 21.78 10.46 4.46
N PHE A 75 20.66 10.62 3.75
CA PHE A 75 20.43 11.84 2.96
C PHE A 75 20.36 13.08 3.84
N LYS A 76 19.70 13.03 4.99
CA LYS A 76 19.70 14.12 5.97
C LYS A 76 21.09 14.44 6.52
N ILE A 77 21.91 13.42 6.77
CA ILE A 77 23.31 13.61 7.17
C ILE A 77 24.09 14.34 6.07
N CYS A 78 23.88 13.96 4.79
CA CYS A 78 24.48 14.67 3.65
C CYS A 78 24.08 16.14 3.63
N GLN A 79 22.78 16.44 3.81
CA GLN A 79 22.28 17.81 3.90
C GLN A 79 22.90 18.59 5.06
N TRP A 80 23.12 17.92 6.20
CA TRP A 80 23.70 18.55 7.40
C TRP A 80 25.15 19.00 7.18
N PHE A 81 25.94 18.18 6.46
CA PHE A 81 27.33 18.45 6.12
C PHE A 81 27.53 19.20 4.81
N GLY A 82 26.46 19.49 4.05
CA GLY A 82 26.56 20.15 2.75
C GLY A 82 27.13 19.26 1.65
N ILE A 83 27.02 17.94 1.78
CA ILE A 83 27.48 16.94 0.81
C ILE A 83 26.43 16.82 -0.30
N ASN A 84 26.86 16.80 -1.56
CA ASN A 84 25.98 16.52 -2.67
C ASN A 84 25.60 15.02 -2.65
N PRO A 85 24.30 14.65 -2.61
CA PRO A 85 23.87 13.26 -2.61
C PRO A 85 24.34 12.46 -3.84
N GLU A 86 24.64 13.13 -4.95
CA GLU A 86 25.17 12.45 -6.15
C GLU A 86 26.57 11.87 -5.92
N ASP A 87 27.34 12.43 -4.97
CA ASP A 87 28.67 11.95 -4.60
C ASP A 87 28.61 10.71 -3.69
N VAL A 88 27.42 10.36 -3.17
CA VAL A 88 27.21 9.19 -2.31
C VAL A 88 26.66 8.03 -3.13
N GLU A 89 27.52 7.08 -3.47
CA GLU A 89 27.22 6.00 -4.43
C GLU A 89 25.96 5.19 -4.11
N ILE A 90 25.62 5.07 -2.83
CA ILE A 90 24.49 4.25 -2.38
C ILE A 90 23.15 4.74 -2.95
N PHE A 91 22.98 6.05 -3.13
CA PHE A 91 21.74 6.58 -3.72
C PHE A 91 21.60 6.14 -5.17
N SER A 92 22.71 6.15 -5.93
CA SER A 92 22.73 5.66 -7.31
C SER A 92 22.39 4.17 -7.39
N LYS A 93 22.96 3.34 -6.49
CA LYS A 93 22.67 1.89 -6.41
C LYS A 93 21.19 1.58 -6.15
N TYR A 94 20.53 2.42 -5.36
CA TYR A 94 19.09 2.29 -5.06
C TYR A 94 18.18 3.04 -6.06
N GLY A 95 18.73 3.58 -7.15
CA GLY A 95 17.96 4.31 -8.16
C GLY A 95 17.41 5.66 -7.67
N ILE A 96 17.96 6.21 -6.60
CA ILE A 96 17.57 7.50 -6.02
C ILE A 96 18.42 8.58 -6.69
N LYS A 97 17.86 9.17 -7.75
CA LYS A 97 18.54 10.22 -8.53
C LYS A 97 17.61 11.39 -8.78
N GLY A 98 18.20 12.59 -8.84
CA GLY A 98 17.49 13.82 -9.15
C GLY A 98 16.59 14.34 -8.03
N ARG A 99 16.12 15.57 -8.23
CA ARG A 99 15.41 16.35 -7.21
C ARG A 99 14.15 15.68 -6.66
N VAL A 100 13.40 14.97 -7.50
CA VAL A 100 12.11 14.36 -7.11
C VAL A 100 12.30 13.17 -6.17
N ALA A 101 13.31 12.33 -6.42
CA ALA A 101 13.60 11.19 -5.55
C ALA A 101 14.13 11.68 -4.20
N LEU A 102 15.05 12.66 -4.20
CA LEU A 102 15.58 13.25 -2.98
C LEU A 102 14.50 13.95 -2.14
N ASP A 103 13.57 14.68 -2.77
CA ASP A 103 12.40 15.26 -2.08
C ASP A 103 11.52 14.18 -1.43
N SER A 104 11.36 13.03 -2.10
CA SER A 104 10.59 11.91 -1.56
C SER A 104 11.28 11.27 -0.34
N LEU A 105 12.62 11.20 -0.31
CA LEU A 105 13.36 10.78 0.88
C LEU A 105 13.14 11.74 2.07
N ASN A 106 13.15 13.05 1.82
CA ASN A 106 12.86 14.03 2.88
C ASN A 106 11.47 13.84 3.46
N LYS A 107 10.49 13.61 2.58
CA LYS A 107 9.10 13.37 2.97
C LYS A 107 8.94 12.08 3.75
N PHE A 108 9.68 11.02 3.40
CA PHE A 108 9.62 9.74 4.11
C PHE A 108 9.79 9.89 5.64
N LEU A 109 10.79 10.68 6.08
CA LEU A 109 11.05 10.89 7.51
C LEU A 109 9.93 11.65 8.25
N THR A 110 9.05 12.33 7.52
CA THR A 110 7.88 13.04 8.08
C THR A 110 6.60 12.20 8.06
N MET A 111 6.64 10.98 7.49
CA MET A 111 5.51 10.05 7.55
C MET A 111 5.29 9.60 9.00
N ASN A 112 4.09 9.09 9.31
CA ASN A 112 3.88 8.45 10.60
C ASN A 112 4.74 7.17 10.73
N SER A 113 5.00 6.74 11.98
CA SER A 113 5.89 5.60 12.26
C SER A 113 5.39 4.30 11.62
N VAL A 114 4.08 4.05 11.64
CA VAL A 114 3.45 2.85 11.06
C VAL A 114 3.77 2.71 9.57
N LEU A 115 3.64 3.80 8.81
CA LEU A 115 3.98 3.80 7.39
C LEU A 115 5.48 3.62 7.17
N GLN A 116 6.32 4.31 7.95
CA GLN A 116 7.77 4.15 7.85
C GLN A 116 8.19 2.69 8.08
N GLU A 117 7.71 2.09 9.17
CA GLU A 117 7.96 0.69 9.52
C GLU A 117 7.48 -0.27 8.45
N TYR A 118 6.28 -0.03 7.89
CA TYR A 118 5.73 -0.86 6.83
C TYR A 118 6.59 -0.80 5.55
N PHE A 119 7.02 0.40 5.14
CA PHE A 119 7.92 0.58 3.99
C PHE A 119 9.26 -0.12 4.18
N ASP A 120 9.86 0.02 5.37
CA ASP A 120 11.15 -0.59 5.68
C ASP A 120 11.06 -2.11 5.75
N HIS A 121 10.02 -2.65 6.41
CA HIS A 121 9.83 -4.08 6.55
C HIS A 121 9.48 -4.77 5.23
N LYS A 122 8.60 -4.16 4.42
CA LYS A 122 8.17 -4.72 3.13
C LYS A 122 9.08 -4.31 1.95
N LYS A 123 10.15 -3.55 2.21
CA LYS A 123 11.09 -3.01 1.21
C LYS A 123 10.36 -2.30 0.05
N LEU A 124 9.43 -1.42 0.39
CA LEU A 124 8.60 -0.73 -0.60
C LEU A 124 9.40 0.31 -1.40
N PRO A 125 9.16 0.43 -2.72
CA PRO A 125 9.78 1.48 -3.53
C PRO A 125 9.36 2.90 -3.11
N LEU A 126 10.31 3.83 -3.20
CA LEU A 126 10.15 5.26 -2.89
C LEU A 126 9.01 5.94 -3.66
N LYS A 127 8.62 5.43 -4.84
CA LYS A 127 7.52 5.97 -5.64
C LYS A 127 6.19 6.08 -4.86
N TYR A 128 5.93 5.14 -3.95
CA TYR A 128 4.69 5.14 -3.17
C TYR A 128 4.68 6.25 -2.11
N VAL A 129 5.85 6.65 -1.58
CA VAL A 129 5.94 7.81 -0.69
C VAL A 129 5.39 9.04 -1.40
N ARG A 130 5.85 9.31 -2.62
CA ARG A 130 5.38 10.46 -3.41
C ARG A 130 3.86 10.45 -3.59
N GLN A 131 3.29 9.29 -3.93
CA GLN A 131 1.85 9.12 -4.13
C GLN A 131 1.07 9.41 -2.85
N ILE A 132 1.52 8.87 -1.71
CA ILE A 132 0.87 9.09 -0.40
C ILE A 132 0.91 10.56 0.02
N PHE A 133 1.99 11.28 -0.27
CA PHE A 133 2.07 12.71 0.07
C PHE A 133 1.13 13.60 -0.77
N GLN A 134 0.60 13.10 -1.89
CA GLN A 134 -0.42 13.79 -2.68
C GLN A 134 -1.83 13.57 -2.12
N PHE A 135 -2.01 12.59 -1.25
CA PHE A 135 -3.30 12.32 -0.65
C PHE A 135 -3.70 13.40 0.35
N LYS A 136 -5.02 13.62 0.45
CA LYS A 136 -5.63 14.37 1.55
C LYS A 136 -5.36 13.64 2.87
N ASP A 137 -5.40 14.36 3.98
CA ASP A 137 -5.04 13.79 5.29
C ASP A 137 -5.99 12.69 5.74
N ASN A 138 -7.28 12.76 5.39
CA ASN A 138 -8.23 11.67 5.65
C ASN A 138 -7.81 10.36 4.97
N LEU A 139 -7.38 10.41 3.71
CA LEU A 139 -6.92 9.22 2.98
C LEU A 139 -5.62 8.66 3.57
N LYS A 140 -4.72 9.52 4.08
CA LYS A 140 -3.52 9.06 4.81
C LYS A 140 -3.89 8.34 6.11
N LYS A 141 -4.90 8.81 6.84
CA LYS A 141 -5.43 8.12 8.04
C LYS A 141 -6.03 6.77 7.68
N ILE A 142 -6.84 6.70 6.64
CA ILE A 142 -7.42 5.44 6.14
C ILE A 142 -6.33 4.44 5.75
N LEU A 143 -5.30 4.89 5.04
CA LEU A 143 -4.17 4.04 4.67
C LEU A 143 -3.44 3.50 5.91
N ASN A 144 -3.24 4.35 6.91
CA ASN A 144 -2.62 3.98 8.17
C ASN A 144 -3.44 2.90 8.90
N ASP A 145 -4.75 3.11 9.00
CA ASP A 145 -5.67 2.15 9.63
C ASP A 145 -5.72 0.83 8.86
N PHE A 146 -5.70 0.86 7.54
CA PHE A 146 -5.64 -0.33 6.70
C PHE A 146 -4.39 -1.16 7.00
N ILE A 147 -3.22 -0.52 7.13
CA ILE A 147 -1.98 -1.22 7.48
C ILE A 147 -2.08 -1.85 8.87
N ILE A 148 -2.55 -1.11 9.87
CA ILE A 148 -2.69 -1.60 11.25
C ILE A 148 -3.66 -2.79 11.32
N LYS A 149 -4.83 -2.66 10.68
CA LYS A 149 -5.91 -3.66 10.78
C LYS A 149 -5.67 -4.91 9.94
N LYS A 150 -5.04 -4.77 8.77
CA LYS A 150 -4.92 -5.86 7.79
C LYS A 150 -3.52 -6.39 7.62
N SER A 151 -2.47 -5.66 8.02
CA SER A 151 -1.07 -5.99 7.73
C SER A 151 -0.88 -6.48 6.28
N PRO A 152 -1.29 -5.66 5.29
CA PRO A 152 -1.53 -6.11 3.92
C PRO A 152 -0.25 -6.67 3.27
N SER A 153 -0.43 -7.54 2.27
CA SER A 153 0.66 -7.89 1.37
C SER A 153 1.07 -6.67 0.52
N VAL A 154 2.25 -6.72 -0.12
CA VAL A 154 2.69 -5.64 -1.03
C VAL A 154 1.71 -5.46 -2.19
N GLY A 155 1.09 -6.55 -2.66
CA GLY A 155 0.08 -6.52 -3.71
C GLY A 155 -1.19 -5.80 -3.26
N ASP A 156 -1.72 -6.17 -2.09
CA ASP A 156 -2.93 -5.56 -1.53
C ASP A 156 -2.71 -4.09 -1.20
N PHE A 157 -1.56 -3.76 -0.63
CA PHE A 157 -1.17 -2.37 -0.38
C PHE A 157 -1.15 -1.55 -1.67
N ARG A 158 -0.52 -2.06 -2.74
CA ARG A 158 -0.50 -1.38 -4.04
C ARG A 158 -1.91 -1.19 -4.59
N ASN A 159 -2.74 -2.23 -4.54
CA ASN A 159 -4.12 -2.16 -5.02
C ASN A 159 -4.92 -1.11 -4.24
N PHE A 160 -4.74 -1.06 -2.92
CA PHE A 160 -5.41 -0.08 -2.06
C PHE A 160 -4.93 1.35 -2.32
N ILE A 161 -3.62 1.56 -2.48
CA ILE A 161 -3.05 2.87 -2.85
C ILE A 161 -3.61 3.36 -4.19
N ASN A 162 -3.71 2.48 -5.19
CA ASN A 162 -4.29 2.82 -6.48
C ASN A 162 -5.78 3.16 -6.33
N PHE A 163 -6.53 2.37 -5.58
CA PHE A 163 -7.93 2.66 -5.25
C PHE A 163 -8.10 4.04 -4.58
N LEU A 164 -7.28 4.38 -3.59
CA LEU A 164 -7.31 5.71 -2.96
C LEU A 164 -6.93 6.84 -3.93
N SER A 165 -6.08 6.57 -4.91
CA SER A 165 -5.71 7.56 -5.92
C SER A 165 -6.85 7.81 -6.91
N ASP A 166 -7.49 6.74 -7.37
CA ASP A 166 -8.52 6.78 -8.39
C ASP A 166 -9.87 7.24 -7.82
N TYR A 167 -10.19 6.84 -6.59
CA TYR A 167 -11.51 7.02 -6.00
C TYR A 167 -11.52 7.77 -4.66
N GLY A 168 -10.37 8.27 -4.20
CA GLY A 168 -10.27 8.99 -2.93
C GLY A 168 -11.13 10.24 -2.82
N TYR A 169 -11.61 10.79 -3.94
CA TYR A 169 -12.54 11.92 -3.95
C TYR A 169 -13.97 11.55 -3.52
N LEU A 170 -14.34 10.27 -3.58
CA LEU A 170 -15.66 9.75 -3.15
C LEU A 170 -15.68 9.34 -1.67
N ILE A 171 -14.51 9.38 -1.00
CA ILE A 171 -14.33 8.94 0.37
C ILE A 171 -14.50 10.13 1.31
N ASP A 172 -15.55 10.06 2.13
CA ASP A 172 -16.00 11.07 3.09
C ASP A 172 -15.71 10.70 4.55
N THR A 173 -15.11 9.53 4.79
CA THR A 173 -14.67 9.07 6.11
C THR A 173 -13.17 9.33 6.35
N ASP A 174 -12.76 9.20 7.60
CA ASP A 174 -11.37 9.25 8.07
C ASP A 174 -10.84 7.86 8.49
N THR A 175 -11.70 6.84 8.53
CA THR A 175 -11.40 5.53 9.12
C THR A 175 -11.58 4.42 8.10
N TYR A 176 -10.63 3.47 8.04
CA TYR A 176 -10.79 2.27 7.22
C TYR A 176 -11.81 1.28 7.83
N TYR A 177 -12.69 0.74 6.98
CA TYR A 177 -13.60 -0.37 7.27
C TYR A 177 -13.66 -1.31 6.05
N ASP A 178 -14.08 -2.57 6.25
CA ASP A 178 -13.88 -3.63 5.25
C ASP A 178 -14.74 -3.45 4.00
N GLU A 179 -15.92 -2.87 4.17
CA GLU A 179 -16.87 -2.58 3.09
C GLU A 179 -16.54 -1.29 2.32
N LEU A 180 -15.50 -0.54 2.71
CA LEU A 180 -15.17 0.76 2.10
C LEU A 180 -14.97 0.65 0.58
N ILE A 181 -14.24 -0.36 0.12
CA ILE A 181 -13.97 -0.56 -1.30
C ILE A 181 -15.28 -0.84 -2.05
N SER A 182 -16.13 -1.72 -1.51
CA SER A 182 -17.43 -2.04 -2.13
C SER A 182 -18.37 -0.85 -2.13
N ASP A 183 -18.41 -0.05 -1.07
CA ASP A 183 -19.28 1.12 -0.98
C ASP A 183 -18.92 2.19 -2.01
N ILE A 184 -17.62 2.45 -2.19
CA ILE A 184 -17.14 3.43 -3.17
C ILE A 184 -17.32 2.92 -4.60
N THR A 185 -17.08 1.62 -4.83
CA THR A 185 -17.33 1.01 -6.14
C THR A 185 -18.82 1.09 -6.49
N ARG A 186 -19.71 0.89 -5.51
CA ARG A 186 -21.16 1.12 -5.63
C ARG A 186 -21.52 2.56 -5.90
N LYS A 187 -20.91 3.53 -5.21
CA LYS A 187 -21.14 4.96 -5.47
C LYS A 187 -20.74 5.37 -6.89
N LYS A 188 -19.66 4.79 -7.43
CA LYS A 188 -19.18 5.07 -8.79
C LYS A 188 -20.11 4.48 -9.85
N ASP A 189 -20.39 3.19 -9.75
CA ASP A 189 -21.18 2.45 -10.74
C ASP A 189 -22.62 2.26 -10.25
N LYS A 190 -23.22 3.32 -9.71
CA LYS A 190 -24.55 3.29 -9.06
C LYS A 190 -25.60 2.65 -9.96
N ARG A 191 -25.63 3.02 -11.25
CA ARG A 191 -26.56 2.47 -12.25
C ARG A 191 -26.36 0.96 -12.44
N PHE A 192 -25.11 0.48 -12.47
CA PHE A 192 -24.81 -0.94 -12.62
C PHE A 192 -25.19 -1.74 -11.38
N TYR A 193 -24.89 -1.23 -10.18
CA TYR A 193 -25.27 -1.93 -8.94
C TYR A 193 -26.77 -1.91 -8.67
N GLU A 194 -27.46 -0.82 -9.01
CA GLU A 194 -28.93 -0.79 -8.99
C GLU A 194 -29.51 -1.84 -9.95
N PHE A 195 -28.90 -2.01 -11.12
CA PHE A 195 -29.26 -3.09 -12.04
C PHE A 195 -29.00 -4.47 -11.42
N GLU A 196 -27.80 -4.74 -10.89
CA GLU A 196 -27.47 -6.03 -10.29
C GLU A 196 -28.40 -6.39 -9.14
N ASP A 197 -28.76 -5.42 -8.29
CA ASP A 197 -29.68 -5.61 -7.17
C ASP A 197 -31.09 -5.95 -7.68
N ARG A 198 -31.62 -5.19 -8.66
CA ARG A 198 -32.93 -5.48 -9.28
C ARG A 198 -32.95 -6.82 -10.01
N PHE A 199 -31.87 -7.14 -10.73
CA PHE A 199 -31.72 -8.43 -11.40
C PHE A 199 -31.71 -9.57 -10.38
N ARG A 200 -30.95 -9.44 -9.30
CA ARG A 200 -30.87 -10.43 -8.22
C ARG A 200 -32.22 -10.59 -7.52
N GLU A 201 -32.93 -9.50 -7.25
CA GLU A 201 -34.29 -9.54 -6.67
C GLU A 201 -35.26 -10.29 -7.59
N ALA A 202 -35.22 -10.05 -8.90
CA ALA A 202 -36.06 -10.75 -9.87
C ALA A 202 -35.72 -12.24 -9.97
N VAL A 203 -34.42 -12.59 -9.97
CA VAL A 203 -33.94 -13.97 -10.00
C VAL A 203 -34.28 -14.73 -8.72
N ASN A 204 -34.23 -14.09 -7.56
CA ASN A 204 -34.54 -14.72 -6.27
C ASN A 204 -36.03 -15.09 -6.10
N GLN A 205 -36.90 -14.69 -7.04
CA GLN A 205 -38.30 -15.13 -7.06
C GLN A 205 -38.46 -16.59 -7.52
N PHE A 206 -37.45 -17.13 -8.19
CA PHE A 206 -37.37 -18.52 -8.59
C PHE A 206 -36.85 -19.36 -7.42
N LYS A 207 -37.57 -20.42 -7.04
CA LYS A 207 -37.24 -21.24 -5.87
C LYS A 207 -36.56 -22.54 -6.26
N ILE A 208 -36.91 -23.06 -7.44
CA ILE A 208 -36.47 -24.37 -7.91
C ILE A 208 -35.37 -24.21 -8.96
N ILE A 209 -35.46 -23.19 -9.80
CA ILE A 209 -34.46 -22.91 -10.83
C ILE A 209 -33.48 -21.83 -10.39
N GLY A 210 -32.21 -22.00 -10.77
CA GLY A 210 -31.19 -20.96 -10.73
C GLY A 210 -31.09 -20.26 -12.09
N VAL A 211 -31.23 -18.94 -12.09
CA VAL A 211 -31.08 -18.10 -13.29
C VAL A 211 -29.82 -17.26 -13.15
N LYS A 212 -28.95 -17.27 -14.17
CA LYS A 212 -27.71 -16.47 -14.19
C LYS A 212 -27.47 -15.91 -15.59
N ASN A 213 -26.88 -14.73 -15.68
CA ASN A 213 -26.26 -14.27 -16.92
C ASN A 213 -24.81 -14.77 -16.95
N ILE A 214 -24.39 -15.42 -18.03
CA ILE A 214 -23.05 -16.04 -18.14
C ILE A 214 -22.05 -15.16 -18.89
N THR A 215 -22.50 -14.06 -19.47
CA THR A 215 -21.70 -13.13 -20.27
C THR A 215 -21.40 -11.84 -19.51
N ASN A 216 -21.55 -11.83 -18.18
CA ASN A 216 -21.42 -10.63 -17.34
C ASN A 216 -22.24 -9.43 -17.88
N PHE A 217 -23.41 -9.73 -18.44
CA PHE A 217 -24.34 -8.78 -19.04
C PHE A 217 -23.82 -8.09 -20.33
N GLU A 218 -22.84 -8.67 -21.02
CA GLU A 218 -22.49 -8.28 -22.39
C GLU A 218 -23.58 -8.67 -23.41
N THR A 219 -24.36 -9.71 -23.10
CA THR A 219 -25.53 -10.15 -23.89
C THR A 219 -26.71 -10.42 -22.94
N PRO A 220 -27.96 -10.37 -23.42
CA PRO A 220 -29.14 -10.69 -22.60
C PRO A 220 -29.32 -12.20 -22.33
N GLU A 221 -28.31 -13.03 -22.61
CA GLU A 221 -28.42 -14.48 -22.50
C GLU A 221 -28.50 -14.95 -21.04
N LEU A 222 -29.51 -15.75 -20.75
CA LEU A 222 -29.74 -16.34 -19.43
C LEU A 222 -29.46 -17.84 -19.47
N LEU A 223 -28.60 -18.29 -18.57
CA LEU A 223 -28.46 -19.70 -18.23
C LEU A 223 -29.49 -20.04 -17.15
N ILE A 224 -30.36 -21.00 -17.47
CA ILE A 224 -31.31 -21.59 -16.53
C ILE A 224 -30.76 -22.96 -16.13
N SER A 225 -30.72 -23.22 -14.82
CA SER A 225 -30.20 -24.45 -14.25
C SER A 225 -31.09 -24.95 -13.12
N PHE A 226 -31.23 -26.26 -12.95
CA PHE A 226 -31.97 -26.89 -11.85
C PHE A 226 -31.45 -28.30 -11.63
N VAL A 227 -31.71 -28.87 -10.45
CA VAL A 227 -31.30 -30.22 -10.06
C VAL A 227 -32.54 -31.08 -9.85
N ILE A 228 -32.60 -32.23 -10.50
CA ILE A 228 -33.72 -33.17 -10.43
C ILE A 228 -33.30 -34.39 -9.63
N LYS A 229 -34.05 -34.73 -8.58
CA LYS A 229 -33.89 -36.00 -7.85
C LYS A 229 -35.02 -36.97 -8.16
N ASP A 230 -36.18 -36.48 -8.54
CA ASP A 230 -37.33 -37.26 -9.00
C ASP A 230 -38.19 -36.50 -10.02
N LEU A 231 -39.22 -37.15 -10.55
CA LEU A 231 -40.10 -36.55 -11.56
C LEU A 231 -40.87 -35.32 -11.04
N SER A 232 -41.12 -35.22 -9.73
CA SER A 232 -41.81 -34.06 -9.17
C SER A 232 -40.95 -32.80 -9.19
N ASP A 233 -39.63 -32.93 -9.01
CA ASP A 233 -38.68 -31.83 -9.16
C ASP A 233 -38.64 -31.31 -10.61
N LEU A 234 -38.71 -32.22 -11.59
CA LEU A 234 -38.75 -31.86 -13.01
C LEU A 234 -40.03 -31.08 -13.33
N ASP A 235 -41.19 -31.57 -12.88
CA ASP A 235 -42.47 -30.89 -13.10
C ASP A 235 -42.47 -29.49 -12.45
N ALA A 236 -41.96 -29.37 -11.22
CA ALA A 236 -41.85 -28.08 -10.53
C ALA A 236 -40.91 -27.10 -11.26
N ALA A 237 -39.77 -27.57 -11.76
CA ALA A 237 -38.86 -26.76 -12.55
C ALA A 237 -39.50 -26.31 -13.88
N LEU A 238 -40.20 -27.20 -14.58
CA LEU A 238 -40.90 -26.87 -15.83
C LEU A 238 -42.01 -25.83 -15.61
N VAL A 239 -42.73 -25.89 -14.49
CA VAL A 239 -43.71 -24.86 -14.11
C VAL A 239 -43.03 -23.49 -13.97
N GLU A 240 -41.91 -23.39 -13.24
CA GLU A 240 -41.19 -22.12 -13.11
C GLU A 240 -40.59 -21.63 -14.44
N VAL A 241 -40.03 -22.52 -15.27
CA VAL A 241 -39.51 -22.18 -16.61
C VAL A 241 -40.61 -21.69 -17.55
N SER A 242 -41.83 -22.22 -17.39
CA SER A 242 -42.98 -21.83 -18.22
C SER A 242 -43.58 -20.46 -17.86
N ASP A 243 -43.20 -19.87 -16.72
CA ASP A 243 -43.70 -18.56 -16.28
C ASP A 243 -43.05 -17.40 -17.07
N LYS A 244 -43.57 -17.17 -18.28
CA LYS A 244 -43.12 -16.10 -19.18
C LYS A 244 -43.15 -14.72 -18.53
N ASN A 245 -44.05 -14.45 -17.59
CA ASN A 245 -44.16 -13.12 -16.98
C ASN A 245 -42.94 -12.80 -16.11
N ARG A 246 -42.44 -13.78 -15.36
CA ARG A 246 -41.23 -13.61 -14.55
C ARG A 246 -39.98 -13.41 -15.41
N PHE A 247 -39.83 -14.18 -16.48
CA PHE A 247 -38.73 -13.97 -17.44
C PHE A 247 -38.84 -12.62 -18.16
N ASN A 248 -40.05 -12.23 -18.60
CA ASN A 248 -40.27 -10.91 -19.19
C ASN A 248 -39.89 -9.78 -18.21
N ASN A 249 -40.13 -9.94 -16.91
CA ASN A 249 -39.67 -8.98 -15.92
C ASN A 249 -38.14 -8.87 -15.86
N ILE A 250 -37.42 -10.01 -15.94
CA ILE A 250 -35.95 -10.00 -16.03
C ILE A 250 -35.47 -9.27 -17.28
N PHE A 251 -36.04 -9.58 -18.45
CA PHE A 251 -35.65 -8.93 -19.71
C PHE A 251 -35.97 -7.43 -19.71
N LYS A 252 -37.11 -7.01 -19.15
CA LYS A 252 -37.41 -5.57 -18.97
C LYS A 252 -36.40 -4.86 -18.08
N ILE A 253 -35.95 -5.51 -17.00
CA ILE A 253 -34.88 -4.95 -16.16
C ILE A 253 -33.58 -4.80 -16.97
N MET A 254 -33.26 -5.72 -17.90
CA MET A 254 -32.10 -5.55 -18.78
C MET A 254 -32.29 -4.41 -19.78
N GLU A 255 -33.48 -4.29 -20.39
CA GLU A 255 -33.84 -3.23 -21.34
C GLU A 255 -33.75 -1.83 -20.69
N GLU A 256 -34.26 -1.67 -19.46
CA GLU A 256 -34.23 -0.40 -18.72
C GLU A 256 -32.80 0.13 -18.47
N TYR A 257 -31.80 -0.75 -18.53
CA TYR A 257 -30.39 -0.42 -18.30
C TYR A 257 -29.52 -0.52 -19.56
N ASP A 258 -30.15 -0.57 -20.74
CA ASP A 258 -29.47 -0.62 -22.05
C ASP A 258 -28.58 -1.87 -22.26
N LEU A 259 -28.93 -3.00 -21.63
CA LEU A 259 -28.16 -4.26 -21.69
C LEU A 259 -28.74 -5.30 -22.67
N SER A 260 -29.79 -4.93 -23.42
CA SER A 260 -30.53 -5.78 -24.37
C SER A 260 -31.10 -4.97 -25.53
#